data_AF-A0A969K5J5-F1
#
_entry.id   AF-A0A969K5J5-F1
#
_cell.length_a   1.000
_cell.length_b   1.000
_cell.length_c   1.000
_cell.angle_alpha   90.00
_cell.angle_beta   90.00
_cell.angle_gamma   90.00
#
_symmetry.space_group_name_H-M   'P 1'
#
loop_
_entity.id
_entity.type
_entity.pdbx_description
1 polymer ?
#
loop_
_entity_poly.entity_id
_entity_poly.type
_entity_poly.pdbx_seq_one_letter_code
_entity_poly.pdbx_strand_id
1 'polypeptide(L)'
;MTYAAATAKAEINELRRLRGLLPPELQSWVTVEKTTEVDPPLVRSEELSKDEVEIAIDLVKWDRLAIDQRNLLFWHEVARIQNDTVPKEGWEMAALAIGLGGAVGELWVQDGLLLMLALTLCGVSGWRLYQKNNSDRNLQYEIEADERAISLASRFGYTLPNAYKSLGSALKTLIEQTPKKKLRQRYQDRLNALRKSAARAKSRTQGSAPSTSTSTSRTTERIRETF
;
A
#
# COMPACT_ATOMS: atom_id res chain seq x y z
N MET A 1 -26.87 6.15 -27.95
CA MET A 1 -25.55 5.60 -27.59
C MET A 1 -25.73 4.78 -26.32
N THR A 2 -25.46 3.49 -26.39
CA THR A 2 -25.76 2.48 -25.35
C THR A 2 -24.91 2.71 -24.10
N TYR A 3 -25.49 2.55 -22.91
CA TYR A 3 -24.82 2.72 -21.60
C TYR A 3 -23.44 2.03 -21.52
N ALA A 4 -23.30 0.85 -22.14
CA ALA A 4 -22.06 0.09 -22.19
C ALA A 4 -20.88 0.83 -22.87
N ALA A 5 -21.16 1.67 -23.87
CA ALA A 5 -20.14 2.46 -24.54
C ALA A 5 -19.70 3.67 -23.70
N ALA A 6 -20.58 4.19 -22.83
CA ALA A 6 -20.27 5.28 -21.93
C ALA A 6 -19.42 4.81 -20.74
N THR A 7 -19.73 3.65 -20.17
CA THR A 7 -18.95 3.02 -19.08
C THR A 7 -17.55 2.66 -19.54
N ALA A 8 -17.41 2.02 -20.71
CA ALA A 8 -16.09 1.69 -21.27
C ALA A 8 -15.21 2.94 -21.51
N LYS A 9 -15.81 4.06 -21.95
CA LYS A 9 -15.08 5.33 -22.10
C LYS A 9 -14.64 5.91 -20.76
N ALA A 10 -15.47 5.82 -19.72
CA ALA A 10 -15.13 6.26 -18.38
C ALA A 10 -13.96 5.42 -17.80
N GLU A 11 -14.01 4.10 -17.97
CA GLU A 11 -12.93 3.17 -17.58
C GLU A 11 -11.59 3.52 -18.28
N ILE A 12 -11.61 3.75 -19.59
CA ILE A 12 -10.41 4.12 -20.35
C ILE A 12 -9.83 5.47 -19.88
N ASN A 13 -10.68 6.44 -19.58
CA ASN A 13 -10.24 7.74 -19.06
C ASN A 13 -9.66 7.62 -17.65
N GLU A 14 -10.24 6.77 -16.80
CA GLU A 14 -9.75 6.45 -15.46
C GLU A 14 -8.33 5.86 -15.52
N LEU A 15 -8.13 4.83 -16.34
CA LEU A 15 -6.82 4.18 -16.53
C LEU A 15 -5.78 5.18 -17.07
N ARG A 16 -6.16 6.04 -18.02
CA ARG A 16 -5.26 7.10 -18.52
C ARG A 16 -4.89 8.10 -17.42
N ARG A 17 -5.84 8.49 -16.56
CA ARG A 17 -5.56 9.38 -15.43
C ARG A 17 -4.60 8.73 -14.44
N LEU A 18 -4.81 7.47 -14.09
CA LEU A 18 -3.94 6.74 -13.18
C LEU A 18 -2.52 6.61 -13.73
N ARG A 19 -2.37 6.35 -15.04
CA ARG A 19 -1.05 6.39 -15.70
C ARG A 19 -0.38 7.76 -15.59
N GLY A 20 -1.15 8.85 -15.68
CA GLY A 20 -0.65 10.21 -15.48
C GLY A 20 -0.22 10.53 -14.05
N LEU A 21 -0.69 9.77 -13.05
CA LEU A 21 -0.30 9.92 -11.64
C LEU A 21 0.96 9.12 -11.27
N LEU A 22 1.46 8.28 -12.19
CA LEU A 22 2.71 7.55 -11.99
C LEU A 22 3.91 8.50 -12.12
N PRO A 23 4.89 8.42 -11.20
CA PRO A 23 6.20 9.03 -11.40
C PRO A 23 6.80 8.63 -12.76
N PRO A 24 7.50 9.54 -13.46
CA PRO A 24 8.00 9.27 -14.81
C PRO A 24 8.93 8.05 -14.89
N GLU A 25 9.63 7.74 -13.80
CA GLU A 25 10.51 6.58 -13.67
C GLU A 25 9.77 5.24 -13.76
N LEU A 26 8.49 5.19 -13.38
CA LEU A 26 7.69 3.96 -13.32
C LEU A 26 6.85 3.74 -14.58
N GLN A 27 6.68 4.76 -15.41
CA GLN A 27 5.77 4.69 -16.57
C GLN A 27 6.25 3.70 -17.65
N SER A 28 7.54 3.36 -17.69
CA SER A 28 8.08 2.43 -18.69
C SER A 28 7.94 0.95 -18.33
N TRP A 29 7.66 0.63 -17.06
CA TRP A 29 7.65 -0.76 -16.56
C TRP A 29 6.48 -1.09 -15.60
N VAL A 30 5.62 -0.11 -15.32
CA VAL A 30 4.37 -0.32 -14.57
C VAL A 30 3.18 -0.24 -15.52
N THR A 31 2.47 -1.35 -15.67
CA THR A 31 1.22 -1.43 -16.41
C THR A 31 0.05 -1.29 -15.44
N VAL A 32 -0.96 -0.48 -15.80
CA VAL A 32 -2.19 -0.34 -15.02
C VAL A 32 -3.33 -0.90 -15.85
N GLU A 33 -3.98 -1.93 -15.32
CA GLU A 33 -5.02 -2.71 -15.99
C GLU A 33 -6.28 -2.85 -15.14
N LYS A 34 -7.38 -3.21 -15.79
CA LYS A 34 -8.60 -3.58 -15.08
C LYS A 34 -8.53 -5.06 -14.73
N THR A 35 -8.94 -5.42 -13.52
CA THR A 35 -9.03 -6.83 -13.16
C THR A 35 -10.19 -7.52 -13.89
N THR A 36 -9.97 -8.76 -14.33
CA THR A 36 -10.99 -9.65 -14.92
C THR A 36 -11.39 -10.79 -13.99
N GLU A 37 -10.91 -10.79 -12.75
CA GLU A 37 -11.16 -11.85 -11.77
C GLU A 37 -12.58 -11.78 -11.17
N VAL A 38 -13.05 -12.90 -10.61
CA VAL A 38 -14.34 -12.99 -9.90
C VAL A 38 -14.14 -12.67 -8.42
N ASP A 39 -14.75 -11.58 -7.95
CA ASP A 39 -14.54 -10.94 -6.62
C ASP A 39 -13.07 -10.56 -6.29
N PRO A 40 -12.45 -9.70 -7.11
CA PRO A 40 -11.07 -9.26 -6.88
C PRO A 40 -10.95 -8.31 -5.68
N PRO A 41 -9.76 -8.23 -5.05
CA PRO A 41 -9.43 -7.14 -4.15
C PRO A 41 -9.48 -5.79 -4.91
N LEU A 42 -9.70 -4.69 -4.18
CA LEU A 42 -9.87 -3.36 -4.79
C LEU A 42 -8.71 -2.97 -5.71
N VAL A 43 -7.49 -3.18 -5.22
CA VAL A 43 -6.26 -3.02 -6.00
C VAL A 43 -5.38 -4.22 -5.73
N ARG A 44 -4.74 -4.72 -6.78
CA ARG A 44 -3.75 -5.79 -6.73
C ARG A 44 -2.51 -5.32 -7.48
N SER A 45 -1.36 -5.49 -6.86
CA SER A 45 -0.05 -5.28 -7.48
C SER A 45 0.64 -6.64 -7.58
N GLU A 46 1.03 -7.01 -8.80
CA GLU A 46 1.69 -8.29 -9.13
C GLU A 46 2.91 -8.02 -10.00
N GLU A 47 4.03 -8.65 -9.66
CA GLU A 47 5.24 -8.65 -10.49
C GLU A 47 5.10 -9.78 -11.52
N LEU A 48 4.88 -9.42 -12.79
CA LEU A 48 4.71 -10.36 -13.91
C LEU A 48 6.08 -10.84 -14.42
N SER A 49 7.10 -9.98 -14.32
CA SER A 49 8.48 -10.28 -14.69
C SER A 49 9.44 -9.41 -13.88
N LYS A 50 10.74 -9.72 -13.91
CA LYS A 50 11.79 -8.95 -13.21
C LYS A 50 11.78 -7.45 -13.52
N ASP A 51 11.27 -7.08 -14.69
CA ASP A 51 11.25 -5.72 -15.20
C ASP A 51 9.82 -5.23 -15.50
N GLU A 52 8.77 -5.95 -15.08
CA GLU A 52 7.37 -5.56 -15.36
C GLU A 52 6.45 -5.82 -14.18
N VAL A 53 5.77 -4.77 -13.74
CA VAL A 53 4.81 -4.82 -12.62
C VAL A 53 3.43 -4.38 -13.11
N GLU A 54 2.44 -5.19 -12.82
CA GLU A 54 1.04 -4.92 -13.15
C GLU A 54 0.27 -4.46 -11.91
N ILE A 55 -0.45 -3.35 -12.05
CA ILE A 55 -1.44 -2.88 -11.07
C ILE A 55 -2.83 -3.15 -11.65
N ALA A 56 -3.48 -4.19 -11.17
CA ALA A 56 -4.86 -4.53 -11.51
C ALA A 56 -5.84 -3.85 -10.55
N ILE A 57 -6.84 -3.15 -11.10
CA ILE A 57 -7.81 -2.37 -10.32
C ILE A 57 -9.24 -2.86 -10.62
N ASP A 58 -10.03 -3.05 -9.56
CA ASP A 58 -11.48 -3.26 -9.67
C ASP A 58 -12.17 -1.92 -9.88
N LEU A 59 -12.40 -1.57 -11.15
CA LEU A 59 -13.02 -0.30 -11.53
C LEU A 59 -14.44 -0.12 -10.96
N VAL A 60 -15.17 -1.20 -10.66
CA VAL A 60 -16.54 -1.13 -10.12
C VAL A 60 -16.52 -0.69 -8.66
N LYS A 61 -15.61 -1.27 -7.85
CA LYS A 61 -15.43 -0.86 -6.45
C LYS A 61 -14.69 0.48 -6.36
N TRP A 62 -13.76 0.74 -7.29
CA TRP A 62 -12.96 1.96 -7.38
C TRP A 62 -13.80 3.21 -7.63
N ASP A 63 -14.80 3.14 -8.52
CA ASP A 63 -15.64 4.30 -8.84
C ASP A 63 -16.48 4.79 -7.63
N ARG A 64 -16.72 3.93 -6.64
CA ARG A 64 -17.44 4.27 -5.40
C ARG A 64 -16.63 5.12 -4.42
N LEU A 65 -15.32 5.23 -4.63
CA LEU A 65 -14.43 6.01 -3.78
C LEU A 65 -14.29 7.45 -4.30
N ALA A 66 -14.10 8.40 -3.40
CA ALA A 66 -13.83 9.78 -3.81
C ALA A 66 -12.49 9.87 -4.56
N ILE A 67 -12.36 10.84 -5.46
CA ILE A 67 -11.15 11.02 -6.28
C ILE A 67 -9.87 11.12 -5.45
N ASP A 68 -9.91 11.82 -4.32
CA ASP A 68 -8.76 11.96 -3.42
C ASP A 68 -8.40 10.64 -2.73
N GLN A 69 -9.40 9.82 -2.40
CA GLN A 69 -9.16 8.50 -1.81
C GLN A 69 -8.51 7.57 -2.83
N ARG A 70 -8.99 7.58 -4.08
CA ARG A 70 -8.43 6.83 -5.20
C ARG A 70 -6.97 7.18 -5.44
N ASN A 71 -6.65 8.47 -5.51
CA ASN A 71 -5.29 8.93 -5.77
C ASN A 71 -4.33 8.48 -4.66
N LEU A 72 -4.74 8.58 -3.39
CA LEU A 72 -3.91 8.18 -2.25
C LEU A 72 -3.72 6.66 -2.16
N LEU A 73 -4.77 5.86 -2.44
CA LEU A 73 -4.65 4.40 -2.52
C LEU A 73 -3.76 3.97 -3.70
N PHE A 74 -3.83 4.68 -4.82
CA PHE A 74 -2.96 4.43 -5.96
C PHE A 74 -1.50 4.75 -5.63
N TRP A 75 -1.22 5.89 -5.00
CA TRP A 75 0.14 6.23 -4.57
C TRP A 75 0.69 5.30 -3.50
N HIS A 76 -0.17 4.68 -2.68
CA HIS A 76 0.23 3.60 -1.79
C HIS A 76 0.77 2.39 -2.58
N GLU A 77 0.07 1.94 -3.63
CA GLU A 77 0.57 0.84 -4.46
C GLU A 77 1.86 1.22 -5.20
N VAL A 78 1.94 2.44 -5.72
CA VAL A 78 3.19 2.97 -6.31
C VAL A 78 4.34 2.93 -5.30
N ALA A 79 4.10 3.32 -4.06
CA ALA A 79 5.10 3.25 -3.01
C ALA A 79 5.48 1.79 -2.68
N ARG A 80 4.52 0.85 -2.71
CA ARG A 80 4.82 -0.58 -2.51
C ARG A 80 5.74 -1.14 -3.61
N ILE A 81 5.55 -0.70 -4.86
CA ILE A 81 6.40 -1.05 -6.00
C ILE A 81 7.81 -0.47 -5.79
N GLN A 82 7.93 0.80 -5.42
CA GLN A 82 9.22 1.44 -5.14
C GLN A 82 9.99 0.77 -3.99
N ASN A 83 9.29 0.09 -3.07
CA ASN A 83 9.91 -0.60 -1.94
C ASN A 83 10.26 -2.07 -2.22
N ASP A 84 9.98 -2.59 -3.43
CA ASP A 84 10.11 -4.02 -3.75
C ASP A 84 9.32 -4.92 -2.76
N THR A 85 8.15 -4.42 -2.31
CA THR A 85 7.25 -5.11 -1.36
C THR A 85 6.04 -5.76 -2.03
N VAL A 86 6.07 -5.83 -3.36
CA VAL A 86 5.06 -6.51 -4.17
C VAL A 86 5.28 -8.02 -4.04
N PRO A 87 4.21 -8.81 -3.84
CA PRO A 87 4.36 -10.26 -3.76
C PRO A 87 4.89 -10.83 -5.08
N LYS A 88 6.10 -11.41 -5.02
CA LYS A 88 6.71 -12.18 -6.12
C LYS A 88 6.01 -13.53 -6.29
N GLU A 89 5.94 -14.01 -7.54
CA GLU A 89 5.16 -15.18 -7.99
C GLU A 89 5.07 -16.35 -6.99
N GLY A 90 3.87 -16.92 -6.90
CA GLY A 90 3.48 -17.98 -5.98
C GLY A 90 3.93 -19.38 -6.34
N TRP A 91 5.08 -19.58 -7.00
CA TRP A 91 5.61 -20.93 -7.28
C TRP A 91 5.80 -21.76 -6.01
N GLU A 92 5.99 -21.09 -4.87
CA GLU A 92 6.08 -21.72 -3.54
C GLU A 92 4.79 -22.49 -3.19
N MET A 93 3.62 -22.00 -3.62
CA MET A 93 2.33 -22.67 -3.43
C MET A 93 2.14 -23.84 -4.39
N ALA A 94 2.60 -23.68 -5.64
CA ALA A 94 2.58 -24.75 -6.63
C ALA A 94 3.52 -25.90 -6.21
N ALA A 95 4.74 -25.58 -5.76
CA ALA A 95 5.70 -26.56 -5.25
C ALA A 95 5.18 -27.29 -4.00
N LEU A 96 4.51 -26.58 -3.08
CA LEU A 96 3.88 -27.18 -1.91
C LEU A 96 2.71 -28.10 -2.27
N ALA A 97 1.85 -27.68 -3.21
CA ALA A 97 0.73 -28.50 -3.69
C ALA A 97 1.19 -29.76 -4.44
N ILE A 98 2.22 -29.63 -5.28
CA ILE A 98 2.86 -30.76 -5.98
C ILE A 98 3.53 -31.70 -4.97
N GLY A 99 4.28 -31.16 -4.00
CA GLY A 99 4.95 -31.95 -2.96
C GLY A 99 3.98 -32.73 -2.09
N LEU A 100 2.84 -32.12 -1.70
CA LEU A 100 1.78 -32.82 -0.96
C LEU A 100 1.07 -33.88 -1.83
N GLY A 101 0.83 -33.61 -3.11
CA GLY A 101 0.25 -34.58 -4.04
C GLY A 101 1.17 -35.78 -4.30
N GLY A 102 2.48 -35.53 -4.46
CA GLY A 102 3.50 -36.57 -4.65
C GLY A 102 3.67 -37.47 -3.43
N ALA A 103 3.72 -36.88 -2.23
CA ALA A 103 3.86 -37.64 -0.99
C ALA A 103 2.71 -38.65 -0.75
N VAL A 104 1.47 -38.30 -1.14
CA VAL A 104 0.32 -39.22 -1.04
C VAL A 104 0.42 -40.37 -2.06
N GLY A 105 0.89 -40.09 -3.27
CA GLY A 105 1.13 -41.12 -4.30
C GLY A 105 2.25 -42.09 -3.92
N GLU A 106 3.32 -41.60 -3.30
CA GLU A 106 4.47 -42.42 -2.90
C GLU A 106 4.21 -43.26 -1.65
N LEU A 107 3.38 -42.78 -0.72
CA LEU A 107 2.91 -43.56 0.43
C LEU A 107 2.16 -44.84 -0.02
N TRP A 108 1.51 -44.76 -1.18
CA TRP A 108 0.82 -45.90 -1.83
C TRP A 108 1.79 -46.85 -2.55
N VAL A 109 2.87 -46.31 -3.13
CA VAL A 109 3.91 -47.06 -3.85
C VAL A 109 4.97 -47.66 -2.91
N GLN A 110 4.94 -47.32 -1.61
CA GLN A 110 5.88 -47.76 -0.58
C GLN A 110 7.35 -47.40 -0.86
N ASP A 111 7.60 -46.35 -1.65
CA ASP A 111 8.97 -45.90 -1.93
C ASP A 111 9.41 -44.87 -0.89
N GLY A 112 10.14 -45.33 0.12
CA GLY A 112 10.55 -44.52 1.27
C GLY A 112 11.60 -43.45 0.96
N LEU A 113 12.37 -43.59 -0.13
CA LEU A 113 13.37 -42.59 -0.51
C LEU A 113 12.72 -41.34 -1.11
N LEU A 114 11.73 -41.56 -1.97
CA LEU A 114 10.93 -40.53 -2.61
C LEU A 114 10.10 -39.76 -1.56
N LEU A 115 9.49 -40.47 -0.61
CA LEU A 115 8.77 -39.86 0.52
C LEU A 115 9.64 -38.87 1.31
N MET A 116 10.89 -39.24 1.60
CA MET A 116 11.84 -38.38 2.32
C MET A 116 12.19 -37.14 1.51
N LEU A 117 12.37 -37.25 0.20
CA LEU A 117 12.59 -36.11 -0.69
C LEU A 117 11.38 -35.17 -0.73
N ALA A 118 10.17 -35.72 -0.85
CA ALA A 118 8.93 -34.95 -0.85
C ALA A 118 8.72 -34.21 0.48
N LEU A 119 8.97 -34.87 1.61
CA LEU A 119 8.89 -34.24 2.94
C LEU A 119 9.95 -33.16 3.14
N THR A 120 11.17 -33.37 2.63
CA THR A 120 12.24 -32.37 2.72
C THR A 120 11.88 -31.12 1.90
N LEU A 121 11.38 -31.30 0.67
CA LEU A 121 10.92 -30.21 -0.18
C LEU A 121 9.75 -29.45 0.48
N CYS A 122 8.76 -30.17 1.00
CA CYS A 122 7.60 -29.61 1.69
C CYS A 122 7.98 -28.88 2.98
N GLY A 123 8.94 -29.39 3.74
CA GLY A 123 9.45 -28.76 4.97
C GLY A 123 10.14 -27.43 4.69
N VAL A 124 11.02 -27.39 3.68
CA VAL A 124 11.73 -26.16 3.28
C VAL A 124 10.76 -25.12 2.69
N SER A 125 9.84 -25.53 1.82
CA SER A 125 8.83 -24.61 1.27
C SER A 125 7.87 -24.11 2.35
N GLY A 126 7.46 -24.97 3.28
CA GLY A 126 6.61 -24.62 4.42
C GLY A 126 7.27 -23.62 5.36
N TRP A 127 8.56 -23.81 5.67
CA TRP A 127 9.31 -22.85 6.49
C TRP A 127 9.48 -21.51 5.77
N ARG A 128 9.85 -21.51 4.48
CA ARG A 128 9.97 -20.27 3.70
C ARG A 128 8.64 -19.51 3.64
N LEU A 129 7.53 -20.22 3.48
CA LEU A 129 6.19 -19.64 3.53
C LEU A 129 5.84 -19.07 4.91
N TYR A 130 6.18 -19.79 5.98
CA TYR A 130 5.96 -19.33 7.35
C TYR A 130 6.72 -18.03 7.63
N GLN A 131 8.00 -17.93 7.24
CA GLN A 131 8.78 -16.70 7.35
C GLN A 131 8.18 -15.55 6.51
N LYS A 132 7.69 -15.85 5.30
CA LYS A 132 7.04 -14.87 4.40
C LYS A 132 5.71 -14.36 4.95
N ASN A 133 5.05 -15.13 5.82
CA ASN A 133 3.79 -14.77 6.46
C ASN A 133 3.95 -14.04 7.81
N ASN A 134 5.14 -13.51 8.13
CA ASN A 134 5.33 -12.65 9.30
C ASN A 134 4.47 -11.37 9.18
N SER A 135 3.28 -11.42 9.79
CA SER A 135 2.25 -10.39 9.69
C SER A 135 2.73 -9.01 10.13
N ASP A 136 3.64 -8.94 11.10
CA ASP A 136 4.16 -7.69 11.62
C ASP A 136 5.08 -6.99 10.61
N ARG A 137 5.92 -7.74 9.88
CA ARG A 137 6.77 -7.17 8.81
C ARG A 137 5.92 -6.65 7.65
N ASN A 138 4.90 -7.41 7.25
CA ASN A 138 3.97 -6.98 6.20
C ASN A 138 3.21 -5.72 6.60
N LEU A 139 2.76 -5.62 7.86
CA LEU A 139 2.13 -4.41 8.36
C LEU A 139 3.08 -3.21 8.33
N GLN A 140 4.35 -3.39 8.70
CA GLN A 140 5.35 -2.30 8.63
C GLN A 140 5.57 -1.82 7.19
N TYR A 141 5.66 -2.74 6.22
CA TYR A 141 5.76 -2.36 4.81
C TYR A 141 4.53 -1.60 4.31
N GLU A 142 3.33 -2.01 4.72
CA GLU A 142 2.09 -1.29 4.41
C GLU A 142 2.09 0.12 5.03
N ILE A 143 2.57 0.28 6.28
CA ILE A 143 2.69 1.59 6.95
C ILE A 143 3.72 2.47 6.25
N GLU A 144 4.87 1.92 5.89
CA GLU A 144 5.92 2.66 5.19
C GLU A 144 5.46 3.12 3.80
N ALA A 145 4.71 2.28 3.09
CA ALA A 145 4.09 2.65 1.83
C ALA A 145 3.04 3.76 2.01
N ASP A 146 2.26 3.74 3.09
CA ASP A 146 1.33 4.84 3.43
C ASP A 146 2.06 6.18 3.65
N GLU A 147 3.20 6.17 4.35
CA GLU A 147 4.01 7.38 4.58
C GLU A 147 4.62 7.91 3.28
N ARG A 148 5.13 7.02 2.42
CA ARG A 148 5.66 7.40 1.10
C ARG A 148 4.55 7.92 0.18
N ALA A 149 3.36 7.33 0.22
CA ALA A 149 2.19 7.81 -0.53
C ALA A 149 1.81 9.24 -0.13
N ILE A 150 1.86 9.57 1.17
CA ILE A 150 1.64 10.94 1.64
C ILE A 150 2.73 11.88 1.13
N SER A 151 4.00 11.44 1.14
CA SER A 151 5.10 12.24 0.60
C SER A 151 4.94 12.53 -0.89
N LEU A 152 4.46 11.53 -1.66
CA LEU A 152 4.13 11.69 -3.09
C LEU A 152 2.94 12.62 -3.26
N ALA A 153 1.87 12.45 -2.50
CA ALA A 153 0.69 13.31 -2.55
C ALA A 153 1.06 14.79 -2.33
N SER A 154 1.97 15.07 -1.38
CA SER A 154 2.46 16.43 -1.15
C SER A 154 3.24 17.01 -2.33
N ARG A 155 3.95 16.18 -3.12
CA ARG A 155 4.60 16.63 -4.37
C ARG A 155 3.60 16.96 -5.46
N PHE A 156 2.46 16.26 -5.50
CA PHE A 156 1.35 16.50 -6.43
C PHE A 156 0.35 17.56 -5.93
N GLY A 157 0.69 18.35 -4.91
CA GLY A 157 -0.08 19.52 -4.47
C GLY A 157 -1.08 19.27 -3.33
N TYR A 158 -1.12 18.08 -2.73
CA TYR A 158 -1.95 17.84 -1.54
C TYR A 158 -1.30 18.44 -0.29
N THR A 159 -2.08 19.19 0.49
CA THR A 159 -1.61 19.62 1.82
C THR A 159 -1.48 18.40 2.73
N LEU A 160 -0.47 18.43 3.60
CA LEU A 160 -0.18 17.32 4.52
C LEU A 160 -1.42 16.91 5.36
N PRO A 161 -2.21 17.83 5.95
CA PRO A 161 -3.44 17.46 6.67
C PRO A 161 -4.51 16.82 5.77
N ASN A 162 -4.63 17.27 4.52
CA ASN A 162 -5.61 16.71 3.58
C ASN A 162 -5.21 15.29 3.16
N ALA A 163 -3.93 15.05 2.87
CA ALA A 163 -3.42 13.72 2.54
C ALA A 163 -3.73 12.69 3.64
N TYR A 164 -3.46 13.03 4.92
CA TYR A 164 -3.81 12.17 6.05
C TYR A 164 -5.32 11.95 6.20
N LYS A 165 -6.14 12.98 5.98
CA LYS A 165 -7.60 12.88 6.06
C LYS A 165 -8.17 12.00 4.95
N SER A 166 -7.73 12.19 3.72
CA SER A 166 -8.17 11.44 2.54
C SER A 166 -7.79 9.97 2.66
N LEU A 167 -6.54 9.65 2.98
CA LEU A 167 -6.10 8.27 3.19
C LEU A 167 -6.82 7.61 4.38
N GLY A 168 -6.98 8.33 5.50
CA GLY A 168 -7.72 7.83 6.66
C GLY A 168 -9.20 7.59 6.38
N SER A 169 -9.82 8.41 5.53
CA SER A 169 -11.20 8.19 5.07
C SER A 169 -11.31 7.00 4.13
N ALA A 170 -10.33 6.81 3.23
CA ALA A 170 -10.26 5.67 2.34
C ALA A 170 -10.19 4.35 3.13
N LEU A 171 -9.30 4.27 4.12
CA LEU A 171 -9.15 3.09 4.98
C LEU A 171 -10.44 2.78 5.76
N LYS A 172 -11.18 3.80 6.24
CA LYS A 172 -12.48 3.58 6.88
C LYS A 172 -13.51 2.97 5.93
N THR A 173 -13.61 3.51 4.72
CA THR A 173 -14.50 2.98 3.69
C THR A 173 -14.11 1.54 3.34
N LEU A 174 -12.82 1.22 3.26
CA LEU A 174 -12.33 -0.15 3.06
C LEU A 174 -12.70 -1.09 4.22
N ILE A 175 -12.61 -0.64 5.47
CA ILE A 175 -13.00 -1.41 6.65
C ILE A 175 -14.49 -1.78 6.60
N GLU A 176 -15.34 -0.83 6.21
CA GLU A 176 -16.80 -1.04 6.11
C GLU A 176 -17.17 -1.97 4.95
N GLN A 177 -16.48 -1.85 3.82
CA GLN A 177 -16.75 -2.65 2.62
C GLN A 177 -16.16 -4.07 2.69
N THR A 178 -15.23 -4.33 3.61
CA THR A 178 -14.50 -5.62 3.67
C THR A 178 -15.21 -6.65 4.55
N PRO A 179 -15.73 -7.76 3.99
CA PRO A 179 -16.37 -8.81 4.77
C PRO A 179 -15.34 -9.70 5.51
N LYS A 180 -14.12 -9.84 4.97
CA LYS A 180 -13.08 -10.74 5.51
C LYS A 180 -12.46 -10.17 6.79
N LYS A 181 -12.66 -10.84 7.95
CA LYS A 181 -12.18 -10.40 9.28
C LYS A 181 -10.68 -10.09 9.32
N LYS A 182 -9.83 -10.96 8.75
CA LYS A 182 -8.36 -10.77 8.75
C LYS A 182 -7.94 -9.52 7.96
N LEU A 183 -8.51 -9.33 6.78
CA LEU A 183 -8.21 -8.17 5.93
C LEU A 183 -8.72 -6.87 6.57
N ARG A 184 -9.91 -6.92 7.19
CA ARG A 184 -10.45 -5.81 7.98
C ARG A 184 -9.55 -5.42 9.14
N GLN A 185 -9.00 -6.40 9.87
CA GLN A 185 -8.05 -6.13 10.95
C GLN A 185 -6.80 -5.41 10.44
N ARG A 186 -6.24 -5.83 9.29
CA ARG A 186 -5.09 -5.14 8.67
C ARG A 186 -5.38 -3.67 8.39
N TYR A 187 -6.54 -3.35 7.79
CA TYR A 187 -6.93 -1.96 7.55
C TYR A 187 -7.12 -1.16 8.85
N GLN A 188 -7.62 -1.78 9.92
CA GLN A 188 -7.73 -1.14 11.23
C GLN A 188 -6.36 -0.84 11.84
N ASP A 189 -5.42 -1.78 11.74
CA ASP A 189 -4.06 -1.62 12.26
C ASP A 189 -3.32 -0.52 11.49
N ARG A 190 -3.43 -0.49 10.16
CA ARG A 190 -2.95 0.62 9.31
C ARG A 190 -3.57 1.95 9.70
N LEU A 191 -4.88 2.01 9.89
CA LEU A 191 -5.56 3.25 10.30
C LEU A 191 -5.07 3.76 11.66
N ASN A 192 -4.81 2.84 12.60
CA ASN A 192 -4.26 3.18 13.92
C ASN A 192 -2.81 3.69 13.80
N ALA A 193 -1.99 3.09 12.94
CA ALA A 193 -0.64 3.57 12.65
C ALA A 193 -0.66 4.96 11.99
N LEU A 194 -1.54 5.16 11.01
CA LEU A 194 -1.72 6.43 10.30
C LEU A 194 -2.12 7.57 11.25
N ARG A 195 -2.98 7.29 12.24
CA ARG A 195 -3.34 8.27 13.28
C ARG A 195 -2.14 8.66 14.14
N LYS A 196 -1.28 7.70 14.49
CA LYS A 196 -0.05 7.96 15.24
C LYS A 196 0.94 8.79 14.42
N SER A 197 1.14 8.48 13.13
CA SER A 197 2.03 9.25 12.26
C SER A 197 1.49 10.67 12.01
N ALA A 198 0.18 10.83 11.82
CA ALA A 198 -0.46 12.15 11.71
C ALA A 198 -0.26 13.00 12.98
N ALA A 199 -0.37 12.41 14.17
CA ALA A 199 -0.12 13.10 15.44
C ALA A 199 1.35 13.55 15.57
N ARG A 200 2.29 12.68 15.18
CA ARG A 200 3.74 13.00 15.15
C ARG A 200 4.07 14.11 14.15
N ALA A 201 3.45 14.10 12.97
CA ALA A 201 3.66 15.14 11.97
C ALA A 201 3.13 16.50 12.45
N LYS A 202 1.97 16.53 13.10
CA LYS A 202 1.41 17.74 13.72
C LYS A 202 2.29 18.31 14.83
N SER A 203 2.79 17.47 15.74
CA SER A 203 3.66 17.94 16.82
C SER A 203 4.98 18.52 16.30
N ARG A 204 5.54 17.93 15.22
CA ARG A 204 6.74 18.45 14.55
C ARG A 204 6.51 19.84 13.94
N THR A 205 5.34 20.08 13.34
CA THR A 205 5.00 21.41 12.81
C THR A 205 4.73 22.46 13.88
N GLN A 206 4.23 22.05 15.07
CA GLN A 206 3.99 22.97 16.19
C GLN A 206 5.25 23.29 16.99
N GLY A 207 6.20 22.37 17.10
CA GLY A 207 7.48 22.58 17.79
C GLY A 207 8.51 23.42 17.03
N SER A 208 8.27 23.70 15.74
CA SER A 208 9.17 24.50 14.88
C SER A 208 8.68 25.93 14.65
N ALA A 209 7.68 26.40 15.39
CA ALA A 209 7.33 27.82 15.39
C ALA A 209 8.50 28.63 15.97
N PRO A 210 9.09 29.59 15.25
CA PRO A 210 10.19 30.37 15.78
C PRO A 210 9.69 31.20 16.96
N SER A 211 10.33 31.01 18.11
CA SER A 211 10.28 31.96 19.21
C SER A 211 10.89 33.27 18.70
N THR A 212 10.07 34.13 18.11
CA THR A 212 10.45 35.52 17.85
C THR A 212 10.74 36.15 19.20
N SER A 213 12.03 36.22 19.52
CA SER A 213 12.59 36.97 20.63
C SER A 213 12.30 38.45 20.42
N THR A 214 11.16 38.93 20.92
CA THR A 214 10.91 40.35 21.09
C THR A 214 11.68 40.83 22.33
N SER A 215 13.00 41.02 22.19
CA SER A 215 13.79 41.84 23.12
C SER A 215 13.77 43.29 22.63
N THR A 216 12.59 43.92 22.66
CA THR A 216 12.45 45.35 22.39
C THR A 216 12.87 46.12 23.65
N SER A 217 14.15 46.51 23.66
CA SER A 217 14.66 47.79 24.16
C SER A 217 13.94 48.39 25.37
N ARG A 218 14.43 48.10 26.57
CA ARG A 218 14.11 48.82 27.81
C ARG A 218 15.42 49.29 28.46
N THR A 219 16.15 50.22 27.82
CA THR A 219 17.43 50.74 28.35
C THR A 219 17.67 52.24 28.08
N THR A 220 16.71 52.99 27.54
CA THR A 220 16.90 54.44 27.28
C THR A 220 16.04 55.36 28.14
N GLU A 221 15.69 54.94 29.35
CA GLU A 221 14.91 55.77 30.29
C GLU A 221 15.49 55.76 31.71
N ARG A 222 16.81 55.95 31.83
CA ARG A 222 17.48 56.08 33.14
C ARG A 222 18.65 57.08 33.14
N ILE A 223 18.56 58.16 32.36
CA ILE A 223 19.55 59.26 32.40
C ILE A 223 18.85 60.63 32.32
N ARG A 224 17.71 60.81 33.00
CA ARG A 224 17.08 62.14 33.16
C ARG A 224 16.68 62.47 34.60
N GLU A 225 17.38 61.88 35.56
CA GLU A 225 17.32 62.31 36.96
C GLU A 225 18.73 62.42 37.49
N THR A 226 19.41 63.51 37.14
CA THR A 226 20.59 64.08 37.81
C THR A 226 21.08 65.23 36.95
N PHE A 227 20.38 66.36 37.00
CA PHE A 227 20.91 67.72 36.90
C PHE A 227 19.83 68.69 37.35
#